data_AF-A0A221JY12-F1
#
_entry.id   AF-A0A221JY12-F1
#
_cell.length_a   1.000
_cell.length_b   1.000
_cell.length_c   1.000
_cell.angle_alpha   90.00
_cell.angle_beta   90.00
_cell.angle_gamma   90.00
#
_symmetry.space_group_name_H-M   'P 1'
#
loop_
_entity.id
_entity.type
_entity.pdbx_description
1 polymer ?
#
loop_
_entity_poly.entity_id
_entity_poly.type
_entity_poly.pdbx_seq_one_letter_code
_entity_poly.pdbx_strand_id
1 'polypeptide(L)'
;MPRKRKASDMTRAPVILNRSDWAQHDRLWYGHFEGKDVGTGVTILFYSAEEIGKGPRLHSHPYDEIFIIRSGRALFTIGDTTIEVEAG
;
A
#
# COMPACT_ATOMS: atom_id res chain seq x y z
N MET A 1 24.63 -14.01 8.96
CA MET A 1 24.54 -13.25 10.23
C MET A 1 24.04 -11.84 9.91
N PRO A 2 22.85 -11.42 10.38
CA PRO A 2 22.40 -10.05 10.16
C PRO A 2 23.28 -9.08 10.98
N ARG A 3 23.86 -8.07 10.32
CA ARG A 3 24.61 -6.99 11.00
C ARG A 3 23.61 -6.11 11.75
N LYS A 4 23.68 -6.09 13.09
CA LYS A 4 22.94 -5.10 13.90
C LYS A 4 23.56 -3.73 13.67
N ARG A 5 22.79 -2.78 13.13
CA ARG A 5 23.17 -1.36 13.12
C ARG A 5 23.11 -0.81 14.55
N LYS A 6 24.00 0.11 14.90
CA LYS A 6 23.97 0.79 16.21
C LYS A 6 22.77 1.74 16.25
N ALA A 7 22.05 1.79 17.37
CA ALA A 7 20.86 2.64 17.55
C ALA A 7 21.15 4.14 17.34
N SER A 8 22.41 4.57 17.48
CA SER A 8 22.87 5.94 17.20
C SER A 8 22.84 6.35 15.71
N ASP A 9 22.56 5.42 14.79
CA ASP A 9 22.46 5.64 13.34
C ASP A 9 20.99 5.66 12.85
N MET A 10 20.01 5.52 13.75
CA MET A 10 18.59 5.51 13.40
C MET A 10 17.98 6.89 13.63
N THR A 11 17.66 7.58 12.55
CA THR A 11 16.99 8.89 12.60
C THR A 11 15.52 8.81 13.04
N ARG A 12 14.92 7.60 13.04
CA ARG A 12 13.55 7.32 13.51
C ARG A 12 13.45 5.91 14.11
N ALA A 13 12.60 5.75 15.12
CA ALA A 13 12.27 4.45 15.70
C ALA A 13 11.37 3.63 14.77
N PRO A 14 11.49 2.28 14.75
CA PRO A 14 10.59 1.45 13.96
C PRO A 14 9.19 1.45 14.56
N VAL A 15 8.17 1.51 13.71
CA VAL A 15 6.76 1.43 14.10
C VAL A 15 6.18 0.11 13.59
N ILE A 16 5.45 -0.59 14.46
CA ILE A 16 4.67 -1.77 14.11
C ILE A 16 3.23 -1.34 13.94
N LEU A 17 2.64 -1.67 12.79
CA LEU A 17 1.23 -1.44 12.52
C LEU A 17 0.46 -2.75 12.63
N ASN A 18 -0.55 -2.74 13.48
CA ASN A 18 -1.51 -3.82 13.64
C ASN A 18 -2.65 -3.64 12.65
N ARG A 19 -3.43 -4.71 12.42
CA ARG A 19 -4.62 -4.66 11.55
C ARG A 19 -5.60 -3.55 11.95
N SER A 20 -5.76 -3.32 13.26
CA SER A 20 -6.62 -2.27 13.80
C SER A 20 -6.24 -0.86 13.36
N ASP A 21 -4.99 -0.65 12.96
CA ASP A 21 -4.45 0.68 12.71
C ASP A 21 -4.76 1.16 11.29
N TRP A 22 -5.12 0.26 10.37
CA TRP A 22 -5.34 0.57 8.95
C TRP A 22 -6.56 -0.09 8.33
N ALA A 23 -7.03 -1.23 8.86
CA ALA A 23 -8.07 -2.01 8.21
C ALA A 23 -9.44 -1.35 8.37
N GLN A 24 -10.11 -1.12 7.25
CA GLN A 24 -11.47 -0.61 7.18
C GLN A 24 -12.49 -1.74 6.94
N HIS A 25 -12.02 -2.97 6.78
CA HIS A 25 -12.85 -4.16 6.61
C HIS A 25 -12.38 -5.27 7.56
N ASP A 26 -13.31 -6.03 8.13
CA ASP A 26 -13.04 -7.08 9.11
C ASP A 26 -12.14 -8.21 8.58
N ARG A 27 -12.36 -8.66 7.34
CA ARG A 27 -11.71 -9.82 6.72
C ARG A 27 -10.85 -9.48 5.50
N LEU A 28 -11.25 -8.48 4.70
CA LEU A 28 -10.52 -8.13 3.49
C LEU A 28 -9.25 -7.34 3.80
N TRP A 29 -8.28 -7.39 2.88
CA TRP A 29 -7.13 -6.48 2.88
C TRP A 29 -7.58 -5.16 2.25
N TYR A 30 -8.41 -4.44 2.98
CA TYR A 30 -9.02 -3.19 2.56
C TYR A 30 -8.79 -2.11 3.62
N GLY A 31 -8.18 -1.00 3.24
CA GLY A 31 -7.82 0.09 4.13
C GLY A 31 -6.46 0.70 3.77
N HIS A 32 -5.95 1.61 4.59
CA HIS A 32 -4.66 2.26 4.35
C HIS A 32 -4.10 2.82 5.65
N PHE A 33 -2.82 3.15 5.66
CA PHE A 33 -2.26 4.11 6.60
C PHE A 33 -1.40 5.11 5.85
N GLU A 34 -1.43 6.37 6.28
CA GLU A 34 -0.62 7.40 5.66
C GLU A 34 0.78 7.38 6.24
N GLY A 35 1.79 7.46 5.37
CA GLY A 35 3.18 7.44 5.84
C GLY A 35 3.49 8.54 6.84
N LYS A 36 2.86 9.71 6.68
CA LYS A 36 3.02 10.87 7.56
C LYS A 36 2.68 10.56 9.02
N ASP A 37 1.74 9.65 9.27
CA ASP A 37 1.29 9.28 10.63
C ASP A 37 2.36 8.48 11.38
N VAL A 38 3.31 7.88 10.66
CA VAL A 38 4.46 7.14 11.23
C VAL A 38 5.80 7.73 10.80
N GLY A 39 5.81 8.97 10.29
CA GLY A 39 7.02 9.68 9.92
C GLY A 39 7.76 9.12 8.70
N THR A 40 7.05 8.55 7.73
CA THR A 40 7.59 8.10 6.43
C THR A 40 6.93 8.83 5.26
N GLY A 41 7.60 8.86 4.10
CA GLY A 41 7.07 9.46 2.87
C GLY A 41 6.22 8.50 2.02
N VAL A 42 5.97 7.29 2.52
CA VAL A 42 5.28 6.22 1.78
C VAL A 42 3.97 5.88 2.47
N THR A 43 2.87 6.03 1.77
CA THR A 43 1.55 5.52 2.16
C THR A 43 1.39 4.08 1.67
N ILE A 44 0.85 3.20 2.50
CA ILE A 44 0.53 1.84 2.09
C ILE A 44 -0.98 1.71 1.96
N LEU A 45 -1.43 1.41 0.74
CA LEU A 45 -2.83 1.11 0.43
C LEU A 45 -3.02 -0.41 0.37
N PHE A 46 -4.03 -0.89 1.08
CA PHE A 46 -4.55 -2.24 0.94
C PHE A 46 -5.87 -2.16 0.18
N TYR A 47 -5.88 -2.71 -1.03
CA TYR A 47 -7.06 -2.72 -1.88
C TYR A 47 -7.53 -4.15 -2.13
N SER A 48 -8.85 -4.33 -2.04
CA SER A 48 -9.56 -5.56 -2.38
C SER A 48 -10.91 -5.17 -2.97
N ALA A 49 -11.32 -5.85 -4.04
CA ALA A 49 -12.62 -5.67 -4.68
C ALA A 49 -13.27 -7.04 -4.85
N GLU A 50 -14.53 -7.16 -4.41
CA GLU A 50 -15.32 -8.37 -4.58
C GLU A 50 -16.08 -8.40 -5.92
N GLU A 51 -16.31 -7.23 -6.51
CA GLU A 51 -17.01 -7.08 -7.79
C GLU A 51 -16.02 -6.79 -8.93
N ILE A 52 -16.13 -7.57 -10.01
CA ILE A 52 -15.31 -7.41 -11.20
C ILE A 52 -15.59 -6.07 -11.87
N GLY A 53 -14.53 -5.36 -12.26
CA GLY A 53 -14.64 -4.06 -12.94
C GLY A 53 -14.90 -2.88 -11.99
N LYS A 54 -14.94 -3.10 -10.67
CA LYS A 54 -14.89 -2.01 -9.69
C LYS A 54 -13.46 -1.61 -9.38
N GLY A 55 -13.29 -0.32 -9.11
CA GLY A 55 -12.02 0.33 -8.86
C GLY A 55 -12.25 1.74 -8.31
N PRO A 56 -11.25 2.35 -7.67
CA PRO A 56 -11.29 3.78 -7.41
C PRO A 56 -11.43 4.55 -8.73
N ARG A 57 -12.03 5.75 -8.66
CA ARG A 57 -12.05 6.67 -9.81
C ARG A 57 -10.62 7.11 -10.13
N LEU A 58 -10.35 7.47 -11.39
CA LEU A 58 -9.08 8.07 -11.77
C LEU A 58 -8.80 9.31 -10.92
N HIS A 59 -7.60 9.37 -10.34
CA HIS A 59 -7.14 10.45 -9.48
C HIS A 59 -5.61 10.57 -9.55
N SER A 60 -5.07 11.65 -8.98
CA SER A 60 -3.63 11.92 -8.92
C SER A 60 -3.26 12.38 -7.52
N HIS A 61 -2.09 11.95 -7.06
CA HIS A 61 -1.49 12.35 -5.79
C HIS A 61 -0.11 12.98 -6.03
N PRO A 62 0.37 13.86 -5.14
CA PRO A 62 1.72 14.42 -5.22
C PRO A 62 2.83 13.45 -4.77
N TYR A 63 2.51 12.16 -4.61
CA TYR A 63 3.40 11.10 -4.15
C TYR A 63 3.20 9.84 -4.98
N ASP A 64 4.25 9.01 -5.04
CA ASP A 64 4.19 7.72 -5.74
C ASP A 64 3.32 6.72 -4.97
N GLU A 65 2.62 5.87 -5.72
CA GLU A 65 1.81 4.79 -5.17
C GLU A 65 2.36 3.43 -5.65
N ILE A 66 2.51 2.50 -4.71
CA ILE A 66 3.02 1.16 -4.98
C ILE A 66 1.88 0.16 -4.84
N PHE A 67 1.65 -0.64 -5.88
CA PHE A 67 0.66 -1.71 -5.88
C PHE A 67 1.37 -3.08 -5.83
N ILE A 68 0.92 -3.93 -4.91
CA ILE A 68 1.34 -5.33 -4.81
C ILE A 68 0.11 -6.20 -5.02
N ILE A 69 0.09 -6.98 -6.11
CA ILE A 69 -1.04 -7.84 -6.43
C ILE A 69 -0.87 -9.19 -5.74
N ARG A 70 -1.66 -9.42 -4.68
CA ARG A 70 -1.57 -10.65 -3.88
C ARG A 70 -2.40 -11.80 -4.42
N SER A 71 -3.48 -11.51 -5.13
CA SER A 71 -4.41 -12.48 -5.70
C SER A 71 -5.24 -11.85 -6.81
N GLY A 72 -5.57 -12.64 -7.84
CA GLY A 72 -6.43 -12.19 -8.94
C GLY A 72 -5.65 -11.40 -10.01
N ARG A 73 -6.38 -10.57 -10.76
CA ARG A 73 -5.86 -9.73 -11.83
C ARG A 73 -6.51 -8.35 -11.81
N ALA A 74 -5.79 -7.34 -12.28
CA ALA A 74 -6.28 -5.96 -12.35
C ALA A 74 -5.80 -5.28 -13.63
N LEU A 75 -6.56 -4.28 -14.08
CA LEU A 75 -6.18 -3.38 -15.16
C LEU A 75 -5.90 -2.00 -14.55
N PHE A 76 -4.66 -1.54 -14.67
CA PHE A 76 -4.27 -0.18 -14.27
C PHE A 76 -4.34 0.76 -15.47
N THR A 77 -4.84 1.96 -15.24
CA THR A 77 -4.86 3.05 -16.24
C THR A 77 -4.02 4.20 -15.71
N ILE A 78 -2.94 4.54 -16.40
CA ILE A 78 -1.94 5.56 -16.02
C ILE A 78 -1.78 6.51 -17.21
N GLY A 79 -2.45 7.66 -17.14
CA GLY A 79 -2.60 8.54 -18.31
C GLY A 79 -3.22 7.75 -19.47
N ASP A 80 -2.53 7.72 -20.61
CA ASP A 80 -2.97 6.99 -21.81
C ASP A 80 -2.49 5.52 -21.84
N THR A 81 -1.78 5.06 -20.80
CA THR A 81 -1.24 3.70 -20.73
C THR A 81 -2.14 2.80 -19.92
N THR A 82 -2.42 1.60 -20.44
CA THR A 82 -3.10 0.55 -19.69
C THR A 82 -2.17 -0.65 -19.47
N ILE A 83 -2.16 -1.18 -18.25
CA ILE A 83 -1.31 -2.31 -17.86
C ILE A 83 -2.17 -3.36 -17.19
N GLU A 84 -2.21 -4.57 -17.76
CA GLU A 84 -2.78 -5.74 -17.09
C GLU A 84 -1.71 -6.36 -16.17
N VAL A 85 -2.11 -6.64 -14.94
CA VAL A 85 -1.24 -7.28 -13.95
C VAL A 85 -2.00 -8.42 -13.29
N GLU A 86 -1.26 -9.44 -12.90
CA GLU A 86 -1.75 -10.59 -12.14
C GLU A 86 -0.94 -10.76 -10.84
N ALA A 87 -1.39 -11.66 -9.99
CA ALA A 87 -0.71 -11.94 -8.73
C ALA A 87 0.69 -12.53 -8.95
N GLY A 88 1.68 -11.97 -8.25
CA GLY A 88 3.10 -12.34 -8.36
C GLY A 88 4.00 -11.12 -8.31
#